data_AF-A0A1U7SXH0-F1
#
_entry.id   AF-A0A1U7SXH0-F1
#
_cell.length_a   1.000
_cell.length_b   1.000
_cell.length_c   1.000
_cell.angle_alpha   90.00
_cell.angle_beta   90.00
_cell.angle_gamma   90.00
#
_symmetry.space_group_name_H-M   'P 1'
#
loop_
_entity.id
_entity.type
_entity.pdbx_description
1 polymer ?
#
loop_
_entity_poly.entity_id
_entity_poly.type
_entity_poly.pdbx_seq_one_letter_code
_entity_poly.pdbx_strand_id
1 'polypeptide(L)'
;ESQASWLDAVVPHLAEVLQLEDTPSIQVEVGVLVRDYPDIRRKHVAALLDVRGLRNTAARQEILAVARDLELSEGAAPSPPRDRAFFADIPVPRPSFCLGLPLLLGRLPVSRLARPSVACLPRPRPQAQR
;
A
#
# COMPACT_ATOMS: atom_id res chain seq x y z
N GLU A 1 -1.66 29.82 12.52
CA GLU A 1 -2.08 28.44 12.21
C GLU A 1 -2.09 28.23 10.70
N SER A 2 -1.92 26.99 10.24
CA SER A 2 -1.97 26.65 8.81
C SER A 2 -3.43 26.60 8.32
N GLN A 3 -3.68 26.92 7.06
CA GLN A 3 -5.04 26.82 6.45
C GLN A 3 -5.43 25.37 6.08
N ALA A 4 -4.59 24.39 6.40
CA ALA A 4 -4.75 22.99 6.00
C ALA A 4 -5.48 22.12 7.04
N SER A 5 -6.56 22.64 7.66
CA SER A 5 -7.32 21.90 8.68
C SER A 5 -7.95 20.60 8.18
N TRP A 6 -8.09 20.43 6.85
CA TRP A 6 -8.53 19.18 6.22
C TRP A 6 -7.52 18.03 6.41
N LEU A 7 -6.27 18.32 6.79
CA LEU A 7 -5.25 17.32 7.13
C LEU A 7 -5.30 16.90 8.61
N ASP A 8 -6.01 17.64 9.47
CA ASP A 8 -5.99 17.38 10.92
C ASP A 8 -6.49 15.98 11.26
N ALA A 9 -7.36 15.42 10.43
CA ALA A 9 -7.95 14.09 10.60
C ALA A 9 -7.08 12.94 10.05
N VAL A 10 -6.11 13.20 9.15
CA VAL A 10 -5.43 12.10 8.44
C VAL A 10 -4.59 11.23 9.37
N VAL A 11 -3.87 11.85 10.31
CA VAL A 11 -3.02 11.13 11.25
C VAL A 11 -3.85 10.28 12.22
N PRO A 12 -4.93 10.80 12.84
CA PRO A 12 -5.88 9.99 13.58
C PRO A 12 -6.40 8.78 12.79
N HIS A 13 -6.88 8.98 11.56
CA HIS A 13 -7.40 7.85 10.76
C HIS A 13 -6.35 6.78 10.48
N LEU A 14 -5.12 7.20 10.12
CA LEU A 14 -4.02 6.25 9.93
C LEU A 14 -3.67 5.50 11.22
N ALA A 15 -3.69 6.19 12.36
CA ALA A 15 -3.42 5.59 13.67
C ALA A 15 -4.49 4.57 14.07
N GLU A 16 -5.76 4.84 13.80
CA GLU A 16 -6.86 3.88 14.02
C GLU A 16 -6.68 2.63 13.17
N VAL A 17 -6.39 2.76 11.86
CA VAL A 17 -6.11 1.60 11.00
C VAL A 17 -4.96 0.74 11.53
N LEU A 18 -3.96 1.34 12.19
CA LEU A 18 -2.83 0.59 12.78
C LEU A 18 -3.18 -0.11 14.10
N GLN A 19 -4.09 0.44 14.90
CA GLN A 19 -4.38 0.01 16.28
C GLN A 19 -5.61 -0.90 16.41
N LEU A 20 -6.65 -0.70 15.60
CA LEU A 20 -7.91 -1.47 15.66
C LEU A 20 -7.66 -2.97 15.52
N GLU A 21 -8.23 -3.83 16.35
CA GLU A 21 -7.84 -5.26 16.39
C GLU A 21 -8.56 -6.13 15.34
N ASP A 22 -9.84 -5.87 15.12
CA ASP A 22 -10.72 -6.72 14.33
C ASP A 22 -10.89 -6.24 12.88
N THR A 23 -11.03 -7.19 11.94
CA THR A 23 -11.20 -6.91 10.50
C THR A 23 -12.36 -5.94 10.21
N PRO A 24 -13.57 -6.12 10.78
CA PRO A 24 -14.69 -5.21 10.55
C PRO A 24 -14.39 -3.76 10.93
N SER A 25 -13.81 -3.50 12.10
CA SER A 25 -13.46 -2.14 12.53
C SER A 25 -12.44 -1.51 11.57
N ILE A 26 -11.44 -2.27 11.13
CA ILE A 26 -10.46 -1.78 10.15
C ILE A 26 -11.14 -1.43 8.82
N GLN A 27 -12.10 -2.26 8.38
CA GLN A 27 -12.85 -1.99 7.16
C GLN A 27 -13.65 -0.69 7.25
N VAL A 28 -14.29 -0.42 8.39
CA VAL A 28 -15.01 0.83 8.64
C VAL A 28 -14.06 2.01 8.56
N GLU A 29 -12.92 1.94 9.25
CA GLU A 29 -11.94 3.02 9.28
C GLU A 29 -11.31 3.27 7.91
N VAL A 30 -10.99 2.22 7.16
CA VAL A 30 -10.54 2.35 5.76
C VAL A 30 -11.62 3.00 4.90
N GLY A 31 -12.89 2.67 5.12
CA GLY A 31 -14.01 3.31 4.43
C GLY A 31 -14.10 4.81 4.72
N VAL A 32 -13.93 5.21 5.98
CA VAL A 32 -13.87 6.61 6.39
C VAL A 32 -12.68 7.31 5.73
N LEU A 33 -11.49 6.71 5.77
CA LEU A 33 -10.28 7.27 5.17
C LEU A 33 -10.43 7.48 3.65
N VAL A 34 -11.03 6.53 2.93
CA VAL A 34 -11.27 6.66 1.48
C VAL A 34 -12.29 7.75 1.17
N ARG A 35 -13.34 7.88 1.99
CA ARG A 35 -14.34 8.93 1.83
C ARG A 35 -13.75 10.32 2.06
N ASP A 36 -12.95 10.48 3.11
CA ASP A 36 -12.41 11.77 3.52
C ASP A 36 -11.19 12.17 2.65
N TYR A 37 -10.50 11.19 2.07
CA TYR A 37 -9.38 11.37 1.15
C TYR A 37 -9.54 10.52 -0.13
N PRO A 38 -10.35 10.96 -1.11
CA PRO A 38 -10.71 10.17 -2.30
C PRO A 38 -9.57 9.98 -3.31
N ASP A 39 -8.43 10.62 -3.10
CA ASP A 39 -7.21 10.40 -3.86
C ASP A 39 -6.37 9.23 -3.33
N ILE A 40 -6.75 8.63 -2.19
CA ILE A 40 -6.21 7.36 -1.74
C ILE A 40 -6.51 6.27 -2.79
N ARG A 41 -5.67 5.23 -2.79
CA ARG A 41 -5.70 4.14 -3.75
C ARG A 41 -5.36 2.85 -3.03
N ARG A 42 -5.73 1.71 -3.61
CA ARG A 42 -5.53 0.37 -3.05
C ARG A 42 -4.07 0.10 -2.72
N LYS A 43 -3.14 0.70 -3.45
CA LYS A 43 -1.68 0.65 -3.16
C LYS A 43 -1.34 1.29 -1.81
N HIS A 44 -1.94 2.42 -1.45
CA HIS A 44 -1.70 3.11 -0.16
C HIS A 44 -2.23 2.27 1.00
N VAL A 45 -3.45 1.75 0.86
CA VAL A 45 -4.05 0.85 1.86
C VAL A 45 -3.22 -0.42 2.01
N ALA A 46 -2.77 -1.02 0.92
CA ALA A 46 -1.89 -2.18 0.97
C ALA A 46 -0.59 -1.91 1.74
N ALA A 47 0.07 -0.78 1.50
CA ALA A 47 1.29 -0.40 2.20
C ALA A 47 1.04 -0.13 3.70
N LEU A 48 -0.10 0.46 4.04
CA LEU A 48 -0.50 0.68 5.43
C LEU A 48 -0.71 -0.65 6.18
N LEU A 49 -1.35 -1.63 5.53
CA LEU A 49 -1.51 -2.98 6.07
C LEU A 49 -0.17 -3.73 6.19
N ASP A 50 0.80 -3.42 5.32
CA ASP A 50 2.16 -3.97 5.41
C ASP A 50 2.90 -3.38 6.62
N VAL A 51 2.78 -2.06 6.88
CA VAL A 51 3.32 -1.41 8.08
C VAL A 51 2.69 -1.97 9.35
N ARG A 52 1.37 -2.20 9.34
CA ARG A 52 0.65 -2.86 10.45
C ARG A 52 1.14 -4.29 10.71
N GLY A 53 1.68 -4.97 9.71
CA GLY A 53 2.06 -6.38 9.81
C GLY A 53 0.88 -7.34 9.68
N LEU A 54 -0.21 -6.96 8.99
CA LEU A 54 -1.37 -7.82 8.80
C LEU A 54 -1.05 -8.98 7.83
N ARG A 55 -0.71 -10.16 8.39
CA ARG A 55 -0.30 -11.35 7.63
C ARG A 55 -1.43 -12.28 7.20
N ASN A 56 -2.59 -12.20 7.85
CA ASN A 56 -3.75 -13.01 7.46
C ASN A 56 -4.22 -12.58 6.05
N THR A 57 -4.06 -13.47 5.08
CA THR A 57 -4.33 -13.15 3.67
C THR A 57 -5.82 -12.92 3.41
N ALA A 58 -6.72 -13.66 4.07
CA ALA A 58 -8.16 -13.50 3.90
C ALA A 58 -8.62 -12.12 4.40
N ALA A 59 -8.31 -11.79 5.66
CA ALA A 59 -8.62 -10.49 6.25
C ALA A 59 -8.00 -9.33 5.46
N ARG A 60 -6.75 -9.50 4.98
CA ARG A 60 -6.09 -8.50 4.13
C ARG A 60 -6.83 -8.28 2.81
N GLN A 61 -7.34 -9.32 2.16
CA GLN A 61 -8.11 -9.16 0.93
C GLN A 61 -9.49 -8.55 1.19
N GLU A 62 -10.14 -8.89 2.31
CA GLU A 62 -11.42 -8.30 2.72
C GLU A 62 -11.29 -6.78 2.94
N ILE A 63 -10.23 -6.31 3.60
CA ILE A 63 -9.99 -4.87 3.77
C ILE A 63 -9.66 -4.19 2.43
N LEU A 64 -8.83 -4.83 1.59
CA LEU A 64 -8.50 -4.27 0.27
C LEU A 64 -9.67 -4.29 -0.73
N ALA A 65 -10.68 -5.12 -0.50
CA ALA A 65 -11.92 -5.12 -1.28
C ALA A 65 -12.70 -3.84 -1.02
N VAL A 66 -12.83 -3.41 0.24
CA VAL A 66 -13.49 -2.14 0.60
C VAL A 66 -12.88 -0.95 -0.14
N ALA A 67 -11.55 -0.82 -0.10
CA ALA A 67 -10.86 0.26 -0.82
C ALA A 67 -11.09 0.20 -2.35
N ARG A 68 -11.13 -1.01 -2.93
CA ARG A 68 -11.41 -1.20 -4.37
C ARG A 68 -12.84 -0.80 -4.72
N ASP A 69 -13.81 -1.23 -3.93
CA ASP A 69 -15.22 -1.01 -4.23
C ASP A 69 -15.57 0.47 -4.16
N LEU A 70 -15.02 1.17 -3.16
CA LEU A 70 -15.15 2.62 -3.03
C LEU A 70 -14.44 3.38 -4.16
N GLU A 71 -13.24 2.94 -4.58
CA GLU A 71 -12.57 3.51 -5.76
C GLU A 71 -13.40 3.37 -7.04
N LEU A 72 -14.11 2.24 -7.20
CA LEU A 72 -14.96 1.99 -8.38
C LEU A 72 -16.25 2.81 -8.33
N SER A 73 -16.84 2.99 -7.15
CA SER A 73 -18.02 3.86 -6.96
C SER A 73 -17.69 5.34 -7.20
N GLU A 74 -16.52 5.80 -6.74
CA GLU A 74 -16.09 7.20 -6.87
C GLU A 74 -15.47 7.52 -8.25
N GLY A 75 -15.32 6.55 -9.14
CA GLY A 75 -14.87 6.77 -10.53
C GLY A 75 -15.79 7.69 -11.36
N ALA A 76 -16.97 8.03 -10.84
CA ALA A 76 -17.90 9.01 -11.39
C ALA A 76 -17.80 10.40 -10.72
N ALA A 77 -17.09 10.53 -9.58
CA ALA A 77 -16.95 11.78 -8.85
C ALA A 77 -15.73 12.58 -9.36
N PRO A 78 -15.83 13.92 -9.45
CA PRO A 78 -14.69 14.75 -9.82
C PRO A 78 -13.58 14.62 -8.77
N SER A 79 -12.35 14.34 -9.22
CA SER A 79 -11.19 14.32 -8.35
C SER A 79 -11.08 15.64 -7.58
N PRO A 80 -10.71 15.61 -6.28
CA PRO A 80 -10.55 16.84 -5.51
C PRO A 80 -9.51 17.74 -6.19
N PRO A 81 -9.65 19.07 -6.04
CA PRO A 81 -8.67 20.00 -6.59
C PRO A 81 -7.29 19.72 -5.97
N ARG A 82 -6.22 19.97 -6.72
CA ARG A 82 -4.86 19.51 -6.37
C ARG A 82 -4.36 20.02 -5.03
N ASP A 83 -4.85 21.16 -4.58
CA ASP A 83 -4.61 21.76 -3.26
C ASP A 83 -5.17 20.94 -2.09
N ARG A 84 -6.00 19.92 -2.37
CA ARG A 84 -6.60 18.98 -1.41
C ARG A 84 -6.33 17.51 -1.73
N ALA A 85 -5.26 17.23 -2.47
CA ALA A 85 -4.84 15.85 -2.78
C ALA A 85 -3.65 15.46 -1.88
N PHE A 86 -3.89 14.66 -0.85
CA PHE A 86 -2.86 14.22 0.09
C PHE A 86 -2.10 12.99 -0.40
N PHE A 87 -2.81 11.95 -0.81
CA PHE A 87 -2.23 10.67 -1.22
C PHE A 87 -1.66 10.68 -2.65
N ALA A 88 -2.08 11.63 -3.50
CA ALA A 88 -1.53 11.78 -4.84
C ALA A 88 -0.01 12.03 -4.82
N ASP A 89 0.48 12.75 -3.81
CA ASP A 89 1.89 13.11 -3.65
C ASP A 89 2.69 12.09 -2.83
N ILE A 90 2.05 11.04 -2.31
CA ILE A 90 2.68 9.99 -1.51
C ILE A 90 3.01 8.79 -2.40
N PRO A 91 4.28 8.58 -2.78
CA PRO A 91 4.66 7.42 -3.57
C PRO A 91 4.62 6.14 -2.70
N VAL A 92 3.97 5.09 -3.21
CA VAL A 92 4.00 3.76 -2.60
C VAL A 92 5.10 2.92 -3.25
N PRO A 93 6.10 2.44 -2.48
CA PRO A 93 7.08 1.49 -2.96
C PRO A 93 6.38 0.24 -3.50
N ARG A 94 6.76 -0.20 -4.69
CA ARG A 94 6.23 -1.47 -5.22
C ARG A 94 6.86 -2.62 -4.44
N PRO A 95 6.11 -3.70 -4.15
CA PRO A 95 6.70 -4.90 -3.57
C PRO A 95 7.78 -5.41 -4.52
N SER A 96 9.02 -5.36 -4.05
CA SER A 96 10.18 -5.85 -4.78
C SER A 96 10.25 -7.36 -4.67
N PHE A 97 10.40 -8.04 -5.81
CA PHE A 97 10.70 -9.47 -5.81
C PHE A 97 12.20 -9.60 -5.61
N CYS A 98 12.60 -9.97 -4.41
CA CYS A 98 13.95 -10.44 -4.19
C CYS A 98 13.94 -11.91 -4.64
N LEU A 99 14.27 -12.14 -5.91
CA LEU A 99 14.56 -13.47 -6.40
C LEU A 99 15.84 -13.92 -5.69
N GLY A 100 15.70 -14.72 -4.65
CA GLY A 100 16.80 -15.52 -4.16
C GLY A 100 17.11 -16.54 -5.25
N LEU A 101 17.88 -16.15 -6.27
CA LEU A 101 18.46 -17.13 -7.18
C LEU A 101 19.30 -18.05 -6.28
N PRO A 102 18.99 -19.36 -6.17
CA PRO A 102 19.97 -20.27 -5.66
C PRO A 102 21.10 -20.17 -6.68
N LEU A 103 22.21 -19.53 -6.31
CA LEU A 103 23.45 -19.69 -7.06
C LEU A 103 23.68 -21.20 -7.08
N LEU A 104 23.40 -21.83 -8.21
CA LEU A 104 23.81 -23.20 -8.47
C LEU A 104 25.31 -23.17 -8.22
N LEU A 105 25.70 -23.70 -7.06
CA LEU A 105 27.06 -23.78 -6.55
C LEU A 105 27.86 -24.69 -7.47
N GLY A 106 28.21 -24.19 -8.65
CA GLY A 106 29.44 -24.58 -9.31
C GLY A 106 30.57 -24.11 -8.41
N ARG A 107 31.32 -25.07 -7.83
CA ARG A 107 32.47 -24.90 -6.95
C ARG A 107 33.31 -23.63 -7.25
N LEU A 108 32.96 -22.51 -6.63
CA LEU A 108 33.82 -21.33 -6.60
C LEU A 108 34.48 -21.25 -5.22
N PRO A 109 35.79 -20.94 -5.16
CA PRO A 109 36.52 -20.87 -3.90
C PRO A 109 35.91 -19.81 -2.98
N VAL A 110 35.68 -20.20 -1.73
CA VAL A 110 35.01 -19.43 -0.65
C VAL A 110 35.68 -18.06 -0.38
N SER A 111 36.90 -17.87 -0.86
CA SER A 111 37.71 -16.65 -0.67
C SER A 111 37.23 -15.41 -1.42
N ARG A 112 36.20 -15.51 -2.29
CA ARG A 112 35.57 -14.36 -2.99
C ARG A 112 34.05 -14.35 -2.92
N LEU A 113 33.45 -14.83 -1.83
CA LEU A 113 32.04 -14.52 -1.55
C LEU A 113 31.92 -13.07 -1.08
N ALA A 114 32.02 -12.13 -2.02
CA ALA A 114 31.42 -10.82 -1.83
C ALA A 114 29.93 -11.07 -1.49
N ARG A 115 29.47 -10.41 -0.43
CA ARG A 115 28.12 -10.51 0.15
C ARG A 115 27.07 -10.88 -0.91
N PRO A 116 26.17 -11.85 -0.64
CA PRO A 116 25.11 -12.20 -1.59
C PRO A 116 24.34 -10.93 -1.93
N SER A 117 24.56 -10.41 -3.13
CA SER A 117 23.91 -9.20 -3.59
C SER A 117 22.50 -9.60 -3.97
N VAL A 118 21.59 -9.52 -3.00
CA VAL A 118 20.17 -9.75 -3.22
C VAL A 118 19.69 -8.66 -4.19
N ALA A 119 19.64 -8.98 -5.48
CA ALA A 119 19.14 -8.07 -6.49
C ALA A 119 17.61 -8.08 -6.40
N CYS A 120 17.04 -7.11 -5.69
CA CYS A 120 15.61 -6.92 -5.64
C CYS A 120 15.19 -6.19 -6.92
N LEU A 121 14.49 -6.90 -7.82
CA LEU A 121 14.04 -6.35 -9.09
C LEU A 121 12.61 -5.79 -8.95
N PRO A 122 12.29 -4.66 -9.61
CA PRO A 122 10.93 -4.16 -9.67
C PRO A 122 10.04 -5.16 -10.45
N ARG A 123 8.84 -5.46 -9.93
CA ARG A 123 7.88 -6.36 -10.61
C ARG A 123 7.54 -5.82 -12.00
N PRO A 124 7.62 -6.63 -13.08
CA PRO A 124 7.19 -6.22 -14.41
C PRO A 124 5.68 -5.93 -14.42
N ARG A 125 5.27 -4.90 -15.19
CA ARG A 125 3.86 -4.55 -15.38
C ARG A 125 3.14 -5.71 -16.09
N PRO A 126 1.98 -6.19 -15.61
CA PRO A 126 1.16 -7.08 -16.43
C PRO A 126 0.70 -6.31 -17.67
N GLN A 127 1.03 -6.82 -18.86
CA GLN A 127 0.46 -6.29 -20.10
C GLN A 127 -1.03 -6.62 -20.10
N ALA A 128 -1.87 -5.58 -20.09
CA ALA A 128 -3.27 -5.72 -20.44
C ALA A 128 -3.32 -6.23 -21.89
N GLN A 129 -3.82 -7.45 -22.08
CA GLN A 129 -4.19 -7.94 -23.40
C GLN A 129 -5.34 -7.05 -23.90
N ARG A 130 -5.13 -6.51 -25.09
CA ARG A 130 -6.00 -5.56 -25.79
C ARG A 130 -7.19 -6.26 -26.39
#